data_AF-A0A2G9PHF9-F1
#
_entry.id   AF-A0A2G9PHF9-F1
#
_cell.length_a   1.000
_cell.length_b   1.000
_cell.length_c   1.000
_cell.angle_alpha   90.00
_cell.angle_beta   90.00
_cell.angle_gamma   90.00
#
_symmetry.space_group_name_H-M   'P 1'
#
loop_
_entity.id
_entity.type
_entity.pdbx_description
1 polymer ?
#
loop_
_entity_poly.entity_id
_entity_poly.type
_entity_poly.pdbx_seq_one_letter_code
_entity_poly.pdbx_strand_id
1 'polypeptide(L)'
;VFALWSLAAKRAALSNLLPRVPWFGGKLSFFYEDVFSKRIPARLVYLNVGVSFVGAFLRGLEWMCLAAALGHPLALNELVLFAAFNSVLTALSFVPFSVAGLGLQEGAGALFFSTALGLDLAFAAALMVLVRLVEAACNLAGLKSLMR
;
A
#
# COMPACT_ATOMS: atom_id res chain seq x y z
N VAL A 1 -2.55 -8.58 10.96
CA VAL A 1 -2.82 -8.01 12.31
C VAL A 1 -2.99 -6.50 12.24
N PHE A 2 -2.02 -5.75 11.70
CA PHE A 2 -2.14 -4.29 11.56
C PHE A 2 -3.27 -3.83 10.63
N ALA A 3 -3.51 -4.54 9.51
CA ALA A 3 -4.66 -4.28 8.63
C ALA A 3 -6.00 -4.53 9.33
N LEU A 4 -6.10 -5.57 10.17
CA LEU A 4 -7.30 -5.87 10.96
C LEU A 4 -7.51 -4.86 12.10
N TRP A 5 -6.43 -4.43 12.75
CA TRP A 5 -6.46 -3.35 13.75
C TRP A 5 -6.81 -2.00 13.13
N SER A 6 -6.23 -1.68 11.96
CA SER A 6 -6.57 -0.51 11.14
C SER A 6 -8.04 -0.53 10.71
N LEU A 7 -8.56 -1.68 10.25
CA LEU A 7 -9.98 -1.86 9.91
C LEU A 7 -10.89 -1.72 11.14
N ALA A 8 -10.49 -2.23 12.30
CA ALA A 8 -11.25 -2.12 13.55
C ALA A 8 -11.25 -0.70 14.13
N ALA A 9 -10.10 -0.03 14.14
CA ALA A 9 -9.97 1.38 14.56
C ALA A 9 -10.69 2.31 13.57
N LYS A 10 -10.60 2.03 12.26
CA LYS A 10 -11.38 2.71 11.20
C LYS A 10 -12.87 2.48 11.38
N ARG A 11 -13.33 1.28 11.75
CA ARG A 11 -14.75 1.03 12.03
C ARG A 11 -15.30 1.97 13.11
N ALA A 12 -14.57 2.14 14.21
CA ALA A 12 -14.98 3.02 15.30
C ALA A 12 -14.90 4.51 14.93
N ALA A 13 -13.89 4.92 14.16
CA ALA A 13 -13.74 6.30 13.70
C ALA A 13 -14.78 6.67 12.61
N LEU A 14 -14.96 5.80 11.61
CA LEU A 14 -15.91 6.00 10.52
C LEU A 14 -17.37 5.90 11.00
N SER A 15 -17.72 5.01 11.94
CA SER A 15 -19.09 4.96 12.47
C SER A 15 -19.50 6.26 13.17
N ASN A 16 -18.53 7.00 13.73
CA ASN A 16 -18.76 8.29 14.37
C ASN A 16 -18.71 9.48 13.40
N LEU A 17 -18.00 9.36 12.27
CA LEU A 17 -17.81 10.44 11.29
C LEU A 17 -18.78 10.37 10.10
N LEU A 18 -19.09 9.18 9.59
CA LEU A 18 -19.94 8.98 8.42
C LEU A 18 -21.36 9.57 8.59
N PRO A 19 -22.04 9.45 9.74
CA PRO A 19 -23.36 10.05 9.93
C PRO A 19 -23.35 11.58 9.87
N ARG A 20 -22.19 12.22 10.07
CA ARG A 20 -22.03 13.68 10.06
C ARG A 20 -21.76 14.24 8.66
N VAL A 21 -21.56 13.40 7.65
CA VAL A 21 -21.32 13.83 6.27
C VAL A 21 -22.66 14.15 5.58
N PRO A 22 -22.88 15.39 5.11
CA PRO A 22 -24.13 15.76 4.46
C PRO A 22 -24.38 14.96 3.17
N TRP A 23 -25.66 14.72 2.87
CA TRP A 23 -26.22 14.13 1.64
C TRP A 23 -25.96 12.63 1.39
N PHE A 24 -24.79 12.09 1.74
CA PHE A 24 -24.45 10.68 1.50
C PHE A 24 -24.10 9.87 2.75
N GLY A 25 -23.85 10.54 3.89
CA GLY A 25 -23.36 9.90 5.12
C GLY A 25 -24.19 8.73 5.62
N GLY A 26 -25.53 8.87 5.63
CA GLY A 26 -26.44 7.81 6.07
C GLY A 26 -26.42 6.57 5.16
N LYS A 27 -26.44 6.76 3.84
CA LYS A 27 -26.34 5.65 2.88
C LYS A 27 -24.99 4.96 2.98
N LEU A 28 -23.90 5.72 3.08
CA LEU A 28 -22.55 5.17 3.22
C LEU A 28 -22.38 4.39 4.53
N SER A 29 -22.93 4.91 5.64
CA SER A 29 -22.93 4.23 6.94
C SER A 29 -23.67 2.90 6.87
N PHE A 30 -24.83 2.85 6.21
CA PHE A 30 -25.59 1.62 6.00
C PHE A 30 -24.79 0.57 5.20
N PHE A 31 -24.18 0.96 4.08
CA PHE A 31 -23.33 0.04 3.30
C PHE A 31 -22.11 -0.44 4.09
N TYR A 32 -21.50 0.46 4.88
CA TYR A 32 -20.39 0.11 5.74
C TYR A 32 -20.82 -0.92 6.80
N GLU A 33 -21.95 -0.70 7.48
CA GLU A 33 -22.48 -1.67 8.42
C GLU A 33 -22.88 -3.00 7.76
N ASP A 34 -23.47 -3.00 6.56
CA ASP A 34 -23.82 -4.24 5.85
C ASP A 34 -22.57 -5.07 5.46
N VAL A 35 -21.49 -4.41 5.02
CA VAL A 35 -20.23 -5.09 4.69
C VAL A 35 -19.54 -5.66 5.94
N PHE A 36 -19.54 -4.92 7.06
CA PHE A 36 -18.86 -5.33 8.29
C PHE A 36 -19.72 -6.18 9.24
N SER A 37 -21.03 -6.25 9.06
CA SER A 37 -21.94 -7.14 9.81
C SER A 37 -21.86 -8.59 9.32
N LYS A 38 -21.46 -8.82 8.07
CA LYS A 38 -21.25 -10.15 7.51
C LYS A 38 -20.00 -10.77 8.13
N ARG A 39 -20.19 -11.84 8.91
CA ARG A 39 -19.08 -12.64 9.45
C ARG A 39 -18.35 -13.31 8.29
N ILE A 40 -17.15 -12.82 7.99
CA ILE A 40 -16.25 -13.48 7.04
C ILE A 40 -15.71 -14.75 7.71
N PRO A 41 -15.82 -15.93 7.08
CA PRO A 41 -15.30 -17.16 7.67
C PRO A 41 -13.79 -17.06 7.87
N ALA A 42 -13.30 -17.51 9.02
CA ALA A 42 -11.89 -17.38 9.42
C ALA A 42 -10.92 -17.93 8.36
N ARG A 43 -11.29 -19.03 7.69
CA ARG A 43 -10.53 -19.61 6.57
C ARG A 43 -10.26 -18.60 5.45
N LEU A 44 -11.28 -17.82 5.04
CA LEU A 44 -11.10 -16.79 4.01
C LEU A 44 -10.23 -15.64 4.50
N VAL A 45 -10.33 -15.28 5.79
CA VAL A 45 -9.45 -14.27 6.40
C VAL A 45 -7.98 -14.73 6.34
N TYR A 46 -7.68 -15.96 6.75
CA TYR A 46 -6.32 -16.50 6.71
C TYR A 46 -5.77 -16.60 5.28
N LEU A 47 -6.60 -17.05 4.33
CA LEU A 47 -6.21 -17.10 2.91
C LEU A 47 -5.88 -15.69 2.37
N ASN A 48 -6.73 -14.70 2.64
CA ASN A 48 -6.50 -13.33 2.21
C ASN A 48 -5.22 -12.74 2.82
N VAL A 49 -4.97 -13.01 4.11
CA VAL A 49 -3.72 -12.61 4.77
C VAL A 49 -2.52 -13.28 4.12
N GLY A 50 -2.59 -14.58 3.82
CA GLY A 50 -1.53 -15.33 3.15
C GLY A 50 -1.21 -14.77 1.76
N VAL A 51 -2.23 -14.55 0.93
CA VAL A 51 -2.07 -13.92 -0.40
C VAL A 51 -1.48 -12.52 -0.28
N SER A 52 -1.89 -11.75 0.73
CA SER A 52 -1.33 -10.41 0.98
C SER A 52 0.16 -10.45 1.33
N PHE A 53 0.60 -11.44 2.12
CA PHE A 53 2.02 -11.65 2.42
C PHE A 53 2.83 -12.01 1.17
N VAL A 54 2.33 -12.93 0.35
CA VAL A 54 2.97 -13.30 -0.91
C VAL A 54 3.07 -12.08 -1.83
N GLY A 55 1.99 -11.31 -1.95
CA GLY A 55 1.99 -10.07 -2.73
C GLY A 55 3.01 -9.05 -2.24
N ALA A 56 3.11 -8.84 -0.93
CA ALA A 56 4.10 -7.94 -0.34
C ALA A 56 5.54 -8.39 -0.62
N PHE A 57 5.80 -9.70 -0.56
CA PHE A 57 7.11 -10.26 -0.84
C PHE A 57 7.50 -10.11 -2.32
N LEU A 58 6.60 -10.45 -3.25
CA LEU A 58 6.81 -10.25 -4.68
C LEU A 58 7.06 -8.78 -5.01
N ARG A 59 6.35 -7.87 -4.33
CA ARG A 59 6.54 -6.43 -4.51
C ARG A 59 7.89 -5.96 -3.97
N GLY A 60 8.33 -6.49 -2.83
CA GLY A 60 9.67 -6.23 -2.31
C GLY A 60 10.77 -6.70 -3.27
N LEU A 61 10.60 -7.86 -3.90
CA LEU A 61 11.53 -8.38 -4.92
C LEU A 61 11.61 -7.46 -6.14
N GLU A 62 10.48 -6.95 -6.61
CA GLU A 62 10.45 -5.99 -7.71
C GLU A 62 11.23 -4.71 -7.37
N TRP A 63 11.03 -4.15 -6.18
CA TRP A 63 11.73 -2.93 -5.76
C TRP A 63 13.24 -3.17 -5.64
N MET A 64 13.67 -4.34 -5.16
CA MET A 64 15.08 -4.74 -5.17
C MET A 64 15.64 -4.81 -6.60
N CYS A 65 14.91 -5.41 -7.53
CA CYS A 65 15.33 -5.46 -8.94
C CYS A 65 15.45 -4.06 -9.55
N LEU A 66 14.56 -3.14 -9.20
CA LEU A 66 14.63 -1.75 -9.64
C LEU A 66 15.82 -1.00 -9.02
N ALA A 67 16.11 -1.23 -7.73
CA ALA A 67 17.30 -0.69 -7.08
C ALA A 67 18.58 -1.21 -7.76
N ALA A 68 18.62 -2.50 -8.09
CA ALA A 68 19.71 -3.11 -8.83
C ALA A 68 19.89 -2.54 -10.24
N ALA A 69 18.79 -2.26 -10.94
CA ALA A 69 18.85 -1.59 -12.24
C ALA A 69 19.44 -0.17 -12.16
N LEU A 70 19.32 0.50 -11.02
CA LEU A 70 19.93 1.81 -10.77
C LEU A 70 21.39 1.73 -10.29
N GLY A 71 21.91 0.53 -10.00
CA GLY A 71 23.30 0.32 -9.56
C GLY A 71 23.48 -0.02 -8.08
N HIS A 72 22.39 -0.25 -7.33
CA HIS A 72 22.46 -0.73 -5.94
C HIS A 72 22.59 -2.25 -5.87
N PRO A 73 23.57 -2.83 -5.16
CA PRO A 73 23.75 -4.28 -5.11
C PRO A 73 22.54 -5.00 -4.49
N LEU A 74 22.21 -6.19 -5.01
CA LEU A 74 21.15 -7.03 -4.46
C LEU A 74 21.62 -7.69 -3.16
N ALA A 75 21.04 -7.27 -2.03
CA ALA A 75 21.28 -7.91 -0.74
C ALA A 75 19.98 -8.49 -0.18
N LEU A 76 19.93 -9.81 0.03
CA LEU A 76 18.69 -10.52 0.43
C LEU A 76 18.12 -10.06 1.78
N ASN A 77 18.96 -9.53 2.66
CA ASN A 77 18.54 -8.93 3.93
C ASN A 77 17.69 -7.67 3.74
N GLU A 78 17.86 -6.95 2.64
CA GLU A 78 17.09 -5.74 2.34
C GLU A 78 15.68 -6.07 1.82
N LEU A 79 15.46 -7.30 1.35
CA LEU A 79 14.15 -7.75 0.86
C LEU A 79 13.04 -7.57 1.89
N VAL A 80 13.35 -7.87 3.16
CA VAL A 80 12.41 -7.70 4.27
C VAL A 80 12.06 -6.22 4.44
N LEU A 81 13.04 -5.34 4.29
CA LEU A 81 12.86 -3.90 4.41
C LEU A 81 12.01 -3.35 3.27
N PHE A 82 12.30 -3.74 2.02
CA PHE A 82 11.49 -3.40 0.86
C PHE A 82 10.04 -3.91 0.98
N ALA A 83 9.85 -5.19 1.35
CA ALA A 83 8.53 -5.79 1.50
C ALA A 83 7.71 -5.16 2.64
N ALA A 84 8.34 -4.89 3.78
CA ALA A 84 7.70 -4.23 4.92
C ALA A 84 7.31 -2.80 4.58
N PHE A 85 8.23 -2.05 3.95
CA PHE A 85 7.98 -0.65 3.60
C PHE A 85 6.87 -0.51 2.55
N ASN A 86 6.85 -1.35 1.53
CA ASN A 86 5.74 -1.41 0.57
C ASN A 86 4.39 -1.68 1.27
N SER A 87 4.38 -2.59 2.25
CA SER A 87 3.16 -2.91 3.02
C SER A 87 2.68 -1.71 3.84
N VAL A 88 3.60 -0.98 4.46
CA VAL A 88 3.31 0.26 5.21
C VAL A 88 2.77 1.34 4.27
N LEU A 89 3.42 1.57 3.13
CA LEU A 89 2.98 2.56 2.14
C LEU A 89 1.61 2.22 1.57
N THR A 90 1.35 0.95 1.26
CA THR A 90 0.04 0.49 0.82
C THR A 90 -1.01 0.79 1.90
N ALA A 91 -0.70 0.52 3.18
CA ALA A 91 -1.59 0.86 4.29
C ALA A 91 -1.84 2.37 4.41
N LEU A 92 -0.80 3.19 4.21
CA LEU A 92 -0.88 4.65 4.25
C LEU A 92 -1.63 5.23 3.05
N SER A 93 -1.58 4.60 1.87
CA SER A 93 -2.38 5.02 0.71
C SER A 93 -3.90 4.87 0.92
N PHE A 94 -4.31 4.02 1.87
CA PHE A 94 -5.71 3.94 2.32
C PHE A 94 -6.08 5.03 3.33
N VAL A 95 -5.17 5.95 3.64
CA VAL A 95 -5.46 7.15 4.43
C VAL A 95 -5.46 8.34 3.47
N PRO A 96 -6.53 9.15 3.42
CA PRO A 96 -6.66 10.21 2.43
C PRO A 96 -5.82 11.43 2.83
N PHE A 97 -4.50 11.28 2.89
CA PHE A 97 -3.57 12.38 3.12
C PHE A 97 -3.07 13.00 1.80
N SER A 98 -3.13 12.27 0.67
CA SER A 98 -2.85 12.82 -0.67
C SER A 98 -3.60 12.09 -1.79
N VAL A 99 -3.77 12.74 -2.95
CA VAL A 99 -4.38 12.14 -4.14
C VAL A 99 -3.51 10.96 -4.60
N ALA A 100 -4.04 9.75 -4.48
CA ALA A 100 -3.37 8.50 -4.84
C ALA A 100 -2.02 8.20 -4.13
N GLY A 101 -1.73 8.83 -2.99
CA GLY A 101 -0.45 8.66 -2.29
C GLY A 101 0.73 9.40 -2.91
N LEU A 102 0.49 10.21 -3.96
CA LEU A 102 1.50 11.04 -4.62
C LEU A 102 2.11 12.04 -3.63
N GLY A 103 3.42 12.23 -3.71
CA GLY A 103 4.26 13.02 -2.81
C GLY A 103 4.67 12.28 -1.54
N LEU A 104 3.80 11.45 -0.98
CA LEU A 104 4.11 10.67 0.23
C LEU A 104 4.96 9.45 -0.12
N GLN A 105 4.61 8.72 -1.18
CA GLN A 105 5.36 7.55 -1.60
C GLN A 105 6.75 7.94 -2.13
N GLU A 106 6.84 8.99 -2.95
CA GLU A 106 8.14 9.44 -3.48
C GLU A 106 8.99 10.13 -2.42
N GLY A 107 8.41 11.07 -1.67
CA GLY A 107 9.14 11.85 -0.66
C GLY A 107 9.48 11.06 0.60
N ALA A 108 8.49 10.43 1.23
CA ALA A 108 8.73 9.64 2.44
C ALA A 108 9.52 8.36 2.12
N GLY A 109 9.31 7.77 0.94
CA GLY A 109 10.13 6.67 0.44
C GLY A 109 11.59 7.05 0.26
N ALA A 110 11.88 8.18 -0.39
CA ALA A 110 13.25 8.63 -0.59
C ALA A 110 13.97 8.89 0.74
N LEU A 111 13.30 9.58 1.68
CA LEU A 111 13.85 9.84 3.01
C LEU A 111 14.07 8.54 3.79
N PHE A 112 13.12 7.61 3.73
CA PHE A 112 13.23 6.33 4.43
C PHE A 112 14.39 5.50 3.90
N PHE A 113 14.51 5.30 2.58
CA PHE A 113 15.61 4.49 2.02
C PHE A 113 16.97 5.17 2.13
N SER A 114 17.03 6.50 2.02
CA SER A 114 18.26 7.24 2.26
C SER A 114 18.77 7.05 3.69
N THR A 115 17.87 7.11 4.69
CA THR A 115 18.23 6.92 6.10
C THR A 115 18.45 5.46 6.51
N ALA A 116 17.63 4.54 6.01
CA ALA A 116 17.64 3.13 6.43
C ALA A 116 18.72 2.29 5.72
N LEU A 117 19.03 2.60 4.47
CA LEU A 117 20.04 1.88 3.67
C LEU A 117 21.32 2.69 3.46
N GLY A 118 21.39 3.92 3.98
CA GLY A 118 22.54 4.81 3.79
C GLY A 118 22.73 5.27 2.34
N LEU A 119 21.64 5.28 1.55
CA LEU A 119 21.67 5.66 0.15
C LEU A 119 21.70 7.18 -0.01
N ASP A 120 22.37 7.63 -1.08
CA ASP A 120 22.28 9.03 -1.50
C ASP A 120 20.81 9.42 -1.75
N LEU A 121 20.43 10.63 -1.35
CA LEU A 121 19.03 11.07 -1.43
C LEU A 121 18.56 11.16 -2.88
N ALA A 122 19.42 11.57 -3.82
CA ALA A 122 19.07 11.62 -5.23
C ALA A 122 18.86 10.21 -5.79
N PHE A 123 19.69 9.25 -5.36
CA PHE A 123 19.50 7.83 -5.69
C PHE A 123 18.17 7.29 -5.15
N ALA A 124 17.88 7.51 -3.86
CA ALA A 124 16.65 7.06 -3.23
C ALA A 124 15.40 7.69 -3.87
N ALA A 125 15.47 8.97 -4.24
CA ALA A 125 14.41 9.65 -4.97
C ALA A 125 14.22 9.06 -6.37
N ALA A 126 15.30 8.82 -7.11
CA ALA A 126 15.24 8.18 -8.43
C ALA A 126 14.61 6.79 -8.37
N LEU A 127 14.97 5.99 -7.36
CA LEU A 127 14.37 4.69 -7.10
C LEU A 127 12.85 4.80 -6.87
N MET A 128 12.41 5.70 -6.00
CA MET A 128 10.99 5.84 -5.71
C MET A 128 10.17 6.33 -6.90
N VAL A 129 10.71 7.25 -7.70
CA VAL A 129 10.08 7.70 -8.94
C VAL A 129 9.99 6.55 -9.95
N LEU A 130 11.06 5.77 -10.10
CA LEU A 130 11.09 4.62 -11.00
C LEU A 130 10.08 3.55 -10.58
N VAL A 131 10.04 3.21 -9.29
CA VAL A 131 9.01 2.34 -8.70
C VAL A 131 7.64 2.83 -9.12
N ARG A 132 7.33 4.11 -8.87
CA ARG A 132 6.01 4.69 -9.16
C ARG A 132 5.62 4.59 -10.64
N LEU A 133 6.58 4.90 -11.52
CA LEU A 133 6.40 4.80 -12.96
C LEU A 133 6.02 3.38 -13.38
N VAL A 134 6.73 2.38 -12.86
CA VAL A 134 6.48 0.96 -13.15
C VAL A 134 5.12 0.54 -12.61
N GLU A 135 4.74 0.93 -11.38
CA GLU A 135 3.41 0.60 -10.83
C GLU A 135 2.29 1.19 -11.70
N ALA A 136 2.41 2.46 -12.06
CA ALA A 136 1.42 3.15 -12.88
C ALA A 136 1.31 2.50 -14.27
N ALA A 137 2.43 2.15 -14.90
CA ALA A 137 2.46 1.48 -16.18
C ALA A 137 1.81 0.08 -16.12
N CYS A 138 2.12 -0.72 -15.10
CA CYS A 138 1.50 -2.03 -14.89
C CYS A 138 -0.02 -1.92 -14.68
N ASN A 139 -0.47 -0.95 -13.88
CA ASN A 139 -1.90 -0.70 -13.66
C ASN A 139 -2.61 -0.30 -14.96
N LEU A 140 -2.01 0.57 -15.77
CA LEU A 140 -2.54 0.96 -17.08
C LEU A 140 -2.59 -0.20 -18.07
N ALA A 141 -1.55 -1.05 -18.09
CA ALA A 141 -1.52 -2.24 -18.92
C ALA A 141 -2.61 -3.25 -18.53
N GLY A 142 -2.84 -3.43 -17.23
CA GLY A 142 -3.93 -4.26 -16.70
C GLY A 142 -5.32 -3.71 -17.03
N LEU A 143 -5.51 -2.40 -17.00
CA LEU A 143 -6.76 -1.76 -17.45
C LEU A 143 -7.01 -2.04 -18.94
N LYS A 144 -5.97 -1.93 -19.77
CA LYS A 144 -6.08 -2.20 -21.21
C LYS A 144 -6.43 -3.66 -21.52
N SER A 145 -5.93 -4.62 -20.75
CA SER A 145 -6.28 -6.03 -20.95
C SER A 145 -7.70 -6.35 -20.49
N LEU A 146 -8.25 -5.61 -19.52
CA LEU A 146 -9.61 -5.79 -19.03
C LEU A 146 -10.68 -5.14 -19.93
N MET A 147 -10.29 -4.13 -20.71
CA MET A 147 -11.16 -3.43 -21.67
C MET A 147 -11.22 -4.10 -23.05
N ARG A 148 -10.45 -5.17 -23.26
CA ARG A 148 -10.53 -6.05 -24.44
C ARG A 148 -11.37 -7.27 -24.12
#